data_AF-A0A966PN58-F1
#
_entry.id   AF-A0A966PN58-F1
#
_cell.length_a   1.000
_cell.length_b   1.000
_cell.length_c   1.000
_cell.angle_alpha   90.00
_cell.angle_beta   90.00
_cell.angle_gamma   90.00
#
_symmetry.space_group_name_H-M   'P 1'
#
loop_
_entity.id
_entity.type
_entity.pdbx_description
1 polymer ?
#
loop_
_entity_poly.entity_id
_entity_poly.type
_entity_poly.pdbx_seq_one_letter_code
_entity_poly.pdbx_strand_id
1 'polypeptide(L)' 'MERVGRPESLRGLTVGLLDISKARGDVFIDRLEERLSEMGADVRRYKKPTFTKPAPVDLRHEIATQCQVVIEALAD' A
#
# COMPACT_ATOMS: atom_id res chain seq x y z
N MET A 1 8.01 -18.67 -5.13
CA MET A 1 6.90 -18.28 -4.21
C MET A 1 5.61 -18.45 -4.97
N GLU A 2 4.68 -19.20 -4.41
CA GLU A 2 3.32 -19.31 -4.94
C GLU A 2 2.61 -17.97 -4.73
N ARG A 3 1.80 -17.55 -5.71
CA ARG A 3 1.00 -16.33 -5.57
C ARG A 3 -0.11 -16.59 -4.56
N VAL A 4 -0.17 -15.78 -3.51
CA VAL A 4 -1.30 -15.81 -2.57
C VAL A 4 -2.57 -15.40 -3.33
N GLY A 5 -3.67 -16.11 -3.07
CA GLY A 5 -4.97 -15.77 -3.64
C GLY A 5 -5.45 -14.39 -3.22
N ARG A 6 -6.26 -13.74 -4.05
CA ARG A 6 -6.90 -12.47 -3.70
C ARG A 6 -7.87 -12.72 -2.53
N PRO A 7 -7.80 -11.95 -1.44
CA PRO A 7 -8.76 -12.10 -0.35
C PRO A 7 -10.17 -11.70 -0.82
N GLU A 8 -11.18 -12.38 -0.30
CA GLU A 8 -12.59 -12.10 -0.61
C GLU A 8 -13.07 -10.76 -0.02
N SER A 9 -12.39 -10.28 1.03
CA SER A 9 -12.70 -9.03 1.73
C SER A 9 -11.43 -8.40 2.31
N LEU A 10 -11.45 -7.08 2.51
CA LEU A 10 -10.39 -6.32 3.18
C LEU A 10 -10.69 -6.06 4.67
N ARG A 11 -11.88 -6.44 5.15
CA ARG A 11 -12.29 -6.19 6.53
C ARG A 11 -11.37 -6.93 7.51
N GLY A 12 -10.80 -6.20 8.46
CA GLY A 12 -9.87 -6.72 9.47
C GLY A 12 -8.48 -7.06 8.94
N LEU A 13 -8.19 -6.81 7.65
CA LEU A 13 -6.85 -6.96 7.09
C LEU A 13 -6.09 -5.64 7.19
N THR A 14 -4.78 -5.74 7.37
CA THR A 14 -3.86 -4.61 7.22
C THR A 14 -3.47 -4.45 5.75
N VAL A 15 -3.82 -3.29 5.19
CA VAL A 15 -3.51 -2.87 3.83
C VAL A 15 -2.39 -1.82 3.87
N GLY A 16 -1.28 -2.12 3.21
CA GLY A 16 -0.19 -1.17 3.00
C GLY A 16 -0.47 -0.26 1.80
N LEU A 17 -0.45 1.05 2.00
CA LEU A 17 -0.49 2.05 0.94
C LEU A 17 0.92 2.58 0.69
N LEU A 18 1.49 2.22 -0.47
CA LEU A 18 2.82 2.65 -0.87
C LEU A 18 2.72 3.90 -1.76
N ASP A 19 3.07 5.06 -1.19
CA ASP A 19 3.35 6.29 -1.93
C ASP A 19 4.65 6.12 -2.72
N ILE A 20 4.55 6.23 -4.04
CA ILE A 20 5.74 6.15 -4.90
C ILE A 20 6.46 7.49 -5.06
N SER A 21 6.01 8.55 -4.38
CA SER A 21 6.54 9.91 -4.46
C SER A 21 6.27 10.62 -5.81
N LYS A 22 5.10 10.38 -6.41
CA LYS A 22 4.63 11.15 -7.58
C LYS A 22 3.99 12.46 -7.13
N ALA A 23 4.09 13.50 -7.94
CA ALA A 23 3.47 14.79 -7.65
C ALA A 23 1.95 14.64 -7.47
N ARG A 24 1.42 15.20 -6.37
CA ARG A 24 0.00 15.07 -5.96
C ARG A 24 -0.46 13.63 -5.64
N GLY A 25 0.48 12.73 -5.38
CA GLY A 25 0.18 11.36 -4.93
C GLY A 25 -0.50 11.32 -3.56
N ASP A 26 -0.21 12.29 -2.71
CA ASP A 26 -0.84 12.51 -1.39
C ASP A 26 -2.37 12.61 -1.50
N VAL A 27 -2.89 13.45 -2.39
CA VAL A 27 -4.35 13.63 -2.59
C VAL A 27 -5.04 12.31 -2.96
N PHE A 28 -4.42 11.51 -3.83
CA PHE A 28 -4.97 10.22 -4.23
C PHE A 28 -4.93 9.21 -3.07
N ILE A 29 -3.81 9.16 -2.35
CA ILE A 29 -3.61 8.19 -1.26
C ILE A 29 -4.51 8.52 -0.07
N ASP A 30 -4.71 9.79 0.26
CA ASP A 30 -5.62 10.21 1.33
C ASP A 30 -7.03 9.70 1.04
N ARG A 31 -7.50 9.86 -0.21
CA ARG A 31 -8.82 9.37 -0.60
C ARG A 31 -8.92 7.84 -0.58
N LEU A 32 -7.83 7.15 -0.92
CA LEU A 32 -7.79 5.69 -0.88
C LEU A 32 -7.81 5.17 0.56
N GLU A 33 -7.06 5.80 1.46
CA GLU A 33 -7.05 5.49 2.88
C GLU A 33 -8.44 5.63 3.51
N GLU A 34 -9.16 6.72 3.22
CA GLU A 34 -10.55 6.90 3.66
C GLU A 34 -11.44 5.73 3.23
N ARG A 35 -11.41 5.36 1.95
CA ARG A 35 -12.25 4.28 1.41
C ARG A 35 -11.91 2.92 1.98
N LEU A 36 -10.63 2.61 2.15
CA LEU A 36 -10.20 1.34 2.73
C LEU A 36 -10.60 1.22 4.20
N SER A 37 -10.48 2.32 4.95
CA SER A 37 -10.91 2.40 6.35
C SER A 37 -12.43 2.24 6.47
N GLU A 38 -13.21 2.86 5.59
CA GLU A 38 -14.68 2.66 5.49
C GLU A 38 -15.05 1.19 5.21
N MET A 39 -14.24 0.48 4.42
CA MET A 39 -14.39 -0.97 4.16
C MET A 39 -13.97 -1.85 5.35
N GLY A 40 -13.42 -1.25 6.42
CA GLY A 40 -13.00 -1.92 7.64
C GLY A 40 -11.59 -2.50 7.59
N ALA A 41 -10.74 -2.02 6.68
CA ALA A 41 -9.31 -2.36 6.67
C ALA A 41 -8.52 -1.49 7.67
N ASP A 42 -7.44 -2.04 8.21
CA ASP A 42 -6.41 -1.28 8.91
C ASP A 42 -5.40 -0.76 7.86
N VAL A 43 -5.17 0.55 7.79
CA VAL A 43 -4.35 1.14 6.73
C VAL A 43 -2.99 1.56 7.30
N ARG A 44 -1.90 1.15 6.63
CA ARG A 44 -0.54 1.60 6.93
C ARG A 44 0.08 2.30 5.74
N ARG A 45 0.69 3.47 5.96
CA ARG A 45 1.31 4.25 4.89
C ARG A 45 2.81 4.05 4.85
N TYR A 46 3.31 3.90 3.63
CA TYR A 46 4.72 3.77 3.32
C TYR A 46 5.05 4.73 2.19
N LYS A 47 6.31 5.16 2.11
CA LYS A 47 6.76 6.07 1.06
C LYS A 47 8.10 5.65 0.50
N LYS A 48 8.18 5.55 -0.83
CA LYS A 48 9.44 5.37 -1.54
C LYS A 48 10.23 6.67 -1.52
N PRO A 49 11.57 6.62 -1.45
CA PRO A 49 12.40 7.82 -1.56
C PRO A 49 12.34 8.47 -2.94
N THR A 50 12.04 7.69 -4.00
CA THR A 50 11.88 8.17 -5.37
C THR A 50 10.97 7.23 -6.17
N PHE A 51 10.28 7.78 -7.17
CA PHE A 51 9.46 6.99 -8.11
C PHE A 51 10.31 6.26 -9.16
N THR A 52 11.57 6.66 -9.36
CA THR A 52 12.43 6.19 -10.47
C THR A 52 13.09 4.82 -10.26
N LYS A 53 12.96 4.23 -9.06
CA LYS A 53 13.58 2.95 -8.70
C LYS A 53 12.58 2.07 -7.94
N PRO A 54 12.74 0.73 -7.93
CA PRO A 54 11.95 -0.15 -7.07
C PRO A 54 12.04 0.26 -5.59
N ALA A 55 11.04 -0.14 -4.79
CA ALA A 55 11.07 0.08 -3.35
C ALA A 55 12.32 -0.57 -2.72
N PRO A 56 13.02 0.12 -1.79
CA PRO A 56 14.15 -0.45 -1.07
C PRO A 56 13.82 -1.83 -0.47
N VAL A 57 14.82 -2.71 -0.38
CA VAL A 57 14.68 -4.06 0.17
C VAL A 57 14.05 -4.00 1.57
N ASP A 58 14.56 -3.13 2.44
CA ASP A 58 14.05 -2.97 3.81
C ASP A 58 12.58 -2.56 3.84
N LEU A 59 12.18 -1.63 2.97
CA LEU A 59 10.79 -1.20 2.85
C LEU A 59 9.87 -2.34 2.39
N ARG A 60 10.33 -3.17 1.44
CA ARG A 60 9.57 -4.35 0.99
C ARG A 60 9.45 -5.39 2.10
N HIS A 61 10.51 -5.60 2.88
CA HIS A 61 10.47 -6.50 4.04
C HIS A 61 9.49 -5.98 5.10
N GLU A 62 9.55 -4.71 5.43
CA GLU A 62 8.63 -4.09 6.38
C GLU A 62 7.17 -4.30 5.95
N ILE A 63 6.82 -3.93 4.71
CA ILE A 63 5.48 -4.14 4.16
C ILE A 63 5.07 -5.62 4.21
N ALA A 64 5.94 -6.54 3.80
CA ALA A 64 5.65 -7.97 3.79
C ALA A 64 5.43 -8.55 5.20
N THR A 65 6.05 -7.97 6.23
CA THR A 65 5.87 -8.39 7.63
C THR A 65 4.64 -7.79 8.29
N GLN A 66 4.18 -6.63 7.79
CA GLN A 66 3.16 -5.83 8.45
C GLN A 66 1.80 -5.88 7.76
N CYS A 67 1.75 -6.25 6.48
CA CYS A 67 0.54 -6.15 5.67
C CYS A 67 0.17 -7.49 5.02
N GLN A 68 -1.13 -7.74 4.87
CA GLN A 68 -1.64 -8.87 4.10
C GLN A 68 -1.89 -8.49 2.64
N VAL A 69 -2.14 -7.20 2.37
CA VAL A 69 -2.34 -6.64 1.04
C VAL A 69 -1.52 -5.36 0.92
N VAL A 70 -0.96 -5.09 -0.26
CA VAL A 70 -0.31 -3.81 -0.56
C VAL A 70 -0.88 -3.23 -1.84
N ILE A 71 -1.08 -1.91 -1.85
CA ILE A 71 -1.43 -1.13 -3.04
C ILE A 71 -0.26 -0.17 -3.29
N GLU A 72 0.42 -0.36 -4.42
CA GLU A 72 1.31 0.66 -4.97
C GLU A 72 0.42 1.70 -5.67
N ALA A 73 0.40 2.93 -5.14
CA ALA A 73 -0.70 3.86 -5.39
C ALA A 73 -0.66 4.53 -6.78
N LEU A 74 -0.11 5.75 -6.90
CA LEU A 74 -0.23 6.55 -8.12
C LEU A 74 1.00 6.37 -9.03
N ALA A 75 0.88 5.54 -10.07
CA ALA A 75 1.86 5.36 -11.15
C ALA A 75 1.36 5.94 -12.49
N ASP A 76 2.16 5.86 -13.55
CA ASP A 76 1.80 6.09 -14.96
C ASP A 76 1.86 4.79 -15.74
#